data_AF-A0A2S2QLS4-F1
#
_entry.id   AF-A0A2S2QLS4-F1
#
_cell.length_a   1.000
_cell.length_b   1.000
_cell.length_c   1.000
_cell.angle_alpha   90.00
_cell.angle_beta   90.00
_cell.angle_gamma   90.00
#
_symmetry.space_group_name_H-M   'P 1'
#
loop_
_entity.id
_entity.type
_entity.pdbx_description
1 polymer ?
#
loop_
_entity_poly.entity_id
_entity_poly.type
_entity_poly.pdbx_seq_one_letter_code
_entity_poly.pdbx_strand_id
1 'polypeptide(L)'
;MYFRLQSYDDSIKDFLNKDSNLDKNLLWKCAITLGFVITLFCLHSIPQLNLSLGWIALLGTLLLLILADHVDIECVLGRIEWATLSFFAALFILIGALSELGLIEWVGKQTQMIIMSVDKEYRLAVAIILILWVSTIVSSFVDNIPLTTMMIKVITSLSKNHELELSLQPLVYALAFGGCLGGNGTLIAA
;
A
#
# COMPACT_ATOMS: atom_id res chain seq x y z
N MET A 1 30.77 -13.25 -33.21
CA MET A 1 29.38 -13.14 -32.71
C MET A 1 28.92 -14.41 -32.01
N TYR A 2 29.15 -15.61 -32.59
CA TYR A 2 28.81 -16.90 -31.96
C TYR A 2 29.46 -17.18 -30.60
N PHE A 3 30.72 -16.78 -30.38
CA PHE A 3 31.45 -17.07 -29.12
C PHE A 3 30.89 -16.35 -27.87
N ARG A 4 30.23 -15.19 -28.03
CA ARG A 4 29.61 -14.45 -26.90
C ARG A 4 28.25 -15.02 -26.50
N LEU A 5 27.51 -15.61 -27.44
CA LEU A 5 26.22 -16.24 -27.16
C LEU A 5 26.40 -17.51 -26.34
N GLN A 6 27.45 -18.30 -26.65
CA GLN A 6 27.74 -19.52 -25.92
C GLN A 6 28.24 -19.26 -24.49
N SER A 7 29.10 -18.24 -24.31
CA SER A 7 29.51 -17.78 -22.99
C SER A 7 28.35 -17.25 -22.12
N TYR A 8 27.34 -16.64 -22.75
CA TYR A 8 26.16 -16.15 -22.05
C TYR A 8 25.22 -17.30 -21.65
N ASP A 9 24.96 -18.24 -22.57
CA ASP A 9 24.16 -19.45 -22.32
C ASP A 9 24.80 -20.35 -21.25
N ASP A 10 26.11 -20.51 -21.27
CA ASP A 10 26.82 -21.30 -20.27
C ASP A 10 26.80 -20.61 -18.88
N SER A 11 26.85 -19.27 -18.83
CA SER A 11 26.65 -18.54 -17.57
C SER A 11 25.24 -18.70 -17.02
N ILE A 12 24.21 -18.65 -17.88
CA ILE A 12 22.82 -18.83 -17.47
C ILE A 12 22.59 -20.28 -17.01
N LYS A 13 23.16 -21.28 -17.70
CA LYS A 13 23.09 -22.67 -17.25
C LYS A 13 23.79 -22.91 -15.93
N ASP A 14 24.91 -22.24 -15.67
CA ASP A 14 25.59 -22.31 -14.37
C ASP A 14 24.80 -21.61 -13.26
N PHE A 15 24.18 -20.45 -13.53
CA PHE A 15 23.26 -19.80 -12.58
C PHE A 15 22.02 -20.67 -12.30
N LEU A 16 21.39 -21.22 -13.34
CA LEU A 16 20.22 -22.08 -13.22
C LEU A 16 20.54 -23.42 -12.51
N ASN A 17 21.72 -24.00 -12.74
CA ASN A 17 22.13 -25.22 -12.06
C ASN A 17 22.55 -24.98 -10.60
N LYS A 18 23.17 -23.83 -10.30
CA LYS A 18 23.59 -23.45 -8.95
C LYS A 18 22.42 -23.12 -8.02
N ASP A 19 21.30 -22.64 -8.57
CA ASP A 19 20.05 -22.38 -7.85
C ASP A 19 19.05 -23.56 -7.87
N SER A 20 19.33 -24.66 -8.58
CA SER A 20 18.36 -25.76 -8.74
C SER A 20 18.18 -26.65 -7.50
N ASN A 21 19.12 -26.60 -6.55
CA ASN A 21 18.97 -27.28 -5.26
C ASN A 21 18.34 -26.32 -4.25
N LEU A 22 17.11 -25.90 -4.51
CA LEU A 22 16.27 -25.29 -3.48
C LEU A 22 16.18 -26.28 -2.31
N ASP A 23 16.70 -25.87 -1.15
CA ASP A 23 16.67 -26.68 0.06
C ASP A 23 15.21 -26.96 0.43
N LYS A 24 14.74 -28.18 0.13
CA LYS A 24 13.34 -28.60 0.37
C LYS A 24 12.94 -28.39 1.84
N ASN A 25 13.90 -28.52 2.74
CA ASN A 25 13.74 -28.26 4.17
C ASN A 25 13.50 -26.77 4.46
N LEU A 26 14.28 -25.87 3.86
CA LEU A 26 14.11 -24.43 4.00
C LEU A 26 12.79 -23.96 3.38
N LEU A 27 12.44 -24.46 2.18
CA LEU A 27 11.16 -24.18 1.54
C LEU A 27 9.97 -24.55 2.41
N TRP A 28 10.01 -25.72 3.06
CA TRP A 28 8.95 -26.17 3.95
C TRP A 28 8.82 -25.27 5.19
N LYS A 29 9.95 -24.85 5.79
CA LYS A 29 9.97 -23.89 6.90
C LYS A 29 9.34 -22.55 6.50
N CYS A 30 9.70 -22.01 5.33
CA CYS A 30 9.09 -20.79 4.79
C CYS A 30 7.58 -20.96 4.53
N ALA A 31 7.15 -22.10 4.00
CA ALA A 31 5.74 -22.39 3.75
C ALA A 31 4.92 -22.46 5.05
N ILE A 32 5.46 -23.08 6.10
CA ILE A 32 4.83 -23.10 7.43
C ILE A 32 4.69 -21.67 7.98
N THR A 33 5.76 -20.88 7.96
CA THR A 33 5.71 -19.50 8.44
C THR A 33 4.71 -18.67 7.65
N LEU A 34 4.69 -18.79 6.32
CA LEU A 34 3.75 -18.09 5.47
C LEU A 34 2.30 -18.49 5.82
N GLY A 35 2.02 -19.78 5.98
CA GLY A 35 0.72 -20.27 6.39
C GLY A 35 0.29 -19.74 7.76
N PHE A 36 1.23 -19.64 8.71
CA PHE A 36 1.00 -19.05 10.02
C PHE A 36 0.65 -17.56 9.93
N VAL A 37 1.43 -16.77 9.18
CA VAL A 37 1.18 -15.33 8.97
C VAL A 37 -0.17 -15.10 8.30
N ILE A 38 -0.50 -15.86 7.25
CA ILE A 38 -1.79 -15.76 6.55
C ILE A 38 -2.94 -16.10 7.51
N THR A 39 -2.79 -17.15 8.32
CA THR A 39 -3.80 -17.53 9.30
C THR A 39 -4.03 -16.42 10.32
N LEU A 40 -2.96 -15.84 10.89
CA LEU A 40 -3.07 -14.70 11.80
C LEU A 40 -3.68 -13.47 11.13
N PHE A 41 -3.34 -13.20 9.87
CA PHE A 41 -3.92 -12.11 9.08
C PHE A 41 -5.43 -12.31 8.89
N CYS A 42 -5.88 -13.52 8.57
CA CYS A 42 -7.31 -13.83 8.47
C CYS A 42 -8.02 -13.71 9.84
N LEU A 43 -7.38 -14.18 10.91
CA LEU A 43 -7.90 -14.08 12.27
C LEU A 43 -7.96 -12.64 12.79
N HIS A 44 -7.10 -11.74 12.31
CA HIS A 44 -7.18 -10.31 12.62
C HIS A 44 -8.54 -9.70 12.23
N SER A 45 -9.19 -10.23 11.20
CA SER A 45 -10.53 -9.79 10.80
C SER A 45 -11.61 -10.11 11.86
N ILE A 46 -11.29 -10.93 12.87
CA ILE A 46 -12.18 -11.22 13.99
C ILE A 46 -11.98 -10.16 15.09
N PRO A 47 -13.03 -9.39 15.46
CA PRO A 47 -12.90 -8.20 16.31
C PRO A 47 -12.43 -8.46 17.75
N GLN A 48 -12.27 -9.71 18.18
CA GLN A 48 -11.75 -10.06 19.50
C GLN A 48 -10.21 -10.08 19.56
N LEU A 49 -9.50 -10.09 18.42
CA LEU A 49 -8.04 -10.15 18.36
C LEU A 49 -7.44 -8.76 18.08
N ASN A 50 -6.98 -8.08 19.14
CA ASN A 50 -6.31 -6.78 19.08
C ASN A 50 -4.84 -6.86 18.61
N LEU A 51 -4.53 -7.72 17.64
CA LEU A 51 -3.19 -7.83 17.05
C LEU A 51 -3.11 -6.95 15.81
N SER A 52 -2.27 -5.93 15.79
CA SER A 52 -2.04 -5.15 14.57
C SER A 52 -1.29 -5.96 13.51
N LEU A 53 -1.45 -5.57 12.24
CA LEU A 53 -0.73 -6.14 11.10
C LEU A 53 0.80 -6.15 11.30
N GLY A 54 1.34 -5.12 11.94
CA GLY A 54 2.77 -5.05 12.27
C GLY A 54 3.21 -6.13 13.25
N TRP A 55 2.41 -6.42 14.28
CA TRP A 55 2.70 -7.51 15.22
C TRP A 55 2.64 -8.88 14.55
N ILE A 56 1.71 -9.08 13.62
CA ILE A 56 1.59 -10.33 12.86
C ILE A 56 2.85 -10.55 12.01
N ALA A 57 3.34 -9.51 11.33
CA ALA A 57 4.58 -9.58 10.58
C ALA A 57 5.79 -9.91 11.48
N LEU A 58 5.91 -9.26 12.64
CA LEU A 58 6.98 -9.53 13.60
C LEU A 58 6.95 -10.96 14.16
N LEU A 59 5.76 -11.49 14.47
CA LEU A 59 5.60 -12.87 14.91
C LEU A 59 5.96 -13.87 13.80
N GLY A 60 5.62 -13.57 12.55
CA GLY A 60 6.05 -14.34 11.38
C GLY A 60 7.57 -14.36 11.24
N THR A 61 8.21 -13.18 11.31
CA THR A 61 9.67 -13.06 11.28
C THR A 61 10.32 -13.84 12.42
N LEU A 62 9.79 -13.72 13.65
CA LEU A 62 10.30 -14.46 14.81
C LEU A 62 10.19 -15.98 14.62
N LEU A 63 9.06 -16.46 14.14
CA LEU A 63 8.86 -17.89 13.85
C LEU A 63 9.86 -18.37 12.79
N LEU A 64 10.06 -17.60 11.71
CA LEU A 64 11.01 -17.96 10.67
C LEU A 64 12.44 -17.99 11.19
N LEU A 65 12.83 -17.02 12.01
CA LEU A 65 14.16 -16.98 12.63
C LEU A 65 14.41 -18.17 13.56
N ILE A 66 13.39 -18.66 14.27
CA ILE A 66 13.50 -19.86 15.11
C ILE A 66 13.63 -21.13 14.26
N LEU A 67 12.90 -21.20 13.15
CA LEU A 67 12.92 -22.38 12.26
C LEU A 67 14.16 -22.42 11.37
N ALA A 68 14.69 -21.26 10.97
CA ALA A 68 15.89 -21.16 10.16
C ALA A 68 17.13 -21.42 11.03
N ASP A 69 17.86 -22.48 10.69
CA ASP A 69 19.11 -22.81 11.39
C ASP A 69 20.18 -21.76 11.06
N HIS A 70 20.96 -21.36 12.07
CA HIS A 70 22.16 -20.52 11.92
C HIS A 70 21.94 -19.17 11.18
N VAL A 71 20.86 -18.46 11.50
CA VAL A 71 20.66 -17.09 10.97
C VAL A 71 21.46 -16.07 11.78
N ASP A 72 22.32 -15.33 11.10
CA ASP A 72 22.98 -14.14 11.64
C ASP A 72 21.98 -12.97 11.67
N ILE A 73 21.52 -12.62 12.87
CA ILE A 73 20.57 -11.53 13.09
C ILE A 73 21.15 -10.19 12.63
N GLU A 74 22.46 -9.97 12.76
CA GLU A 74 23.11 -8.72 12.33
C GLU A 74 23.01 -8.58 10.81
N CYS A 75 23.21 -9.68 10.08
CA CYS A 75 23.01 -9.72 8.63
C CYS A 75 21.54 -9.44 8.24
N VAL A 76 20.58 -10.00 8.97
CA VAL A 76 19.15 -9.78 8.71
C VAL A 76 18.75 -8.32 8.97
N LEU A 77 19.16 -7.74 10.10
CA LEU A 77 18.91 -6.34 10.42
C LEU A 77 19.61 -5.39 9.44
N GLY A 78 20.78 -5.77 8.92
CA GLY A 78 21.50 -5.03 7.88
C GLY A 78 20.80 -5.04 6.52
N ARG A 79 19.92 -6.01 6.26
CA ARG A 79 19.09 -6.06 5.04
C ARG A 79 17.82 -5.23 5.13
N ILE A 80 17.48 -4.71 6.31
CA ILE A 80 16.32 -3.81 6.46
C ILE A 80 16.62 -2.50 5.75
N GLU A 81 15.69 -2.06 4.91
CA GLU A 81 15.77 -0.76 4.25
C GLU A 81 15.35 0.37 5.20
N TRP A 82 16.25 0.74 6.11
CA TRP A 82 16.02 1.80 7.09
C TRP A 82 15.65 3.16 6.46
N ALA A 83 16.19 3.44 5.27
CA ALA A 83 15.88 4.64 4.50
C ALA A 83 14.40 4.68 4.11
N THR A 84 13.87 3.57 3.56
CA THR A 84 12.46 3.43 3.14
C THR A 84 11.50 3.55 4.33
N LEU A 85 11.80 2.89 5.46
CA LEU A 85 10.99 3.01 6.68
C LEU A 85 10.97 4.44 7.24
N SER A 86 12.13 5.09 7.27
CA SER A 86 12.26 6.48 7.75
C SER A 86 11.55 7.46 6.84
N PHE A 87 11.59 7.23 5.52
CA PHE A 87 10.86 8.00 4.53
C PHE A 87 9.35 7.91 4.75
N PHE A 88 8.78 6.71 4.92
CA PHE A 88 7.36 6.56 5.21
C PHE A 88 6.95 7.18 6.55
N ALA A 89 7.78 7.04 7.58
CA ALA A 89 7.53 7.70 8.87
C ALA A 89 7.46 9.23 8.70
N ALA A 90 8.41 9.83 7.98
CA ALA A 90 8.42 11.26 7.70
C ALA A 90 7.21 11.69 6.85
N LEU A 91 6.84 10.90 5.84
CA LEU A 91 5.67 11.16 4.98
C LEU A 91 4.36 11.15 5.78
N PHE A 92 4.19 10.20 6.70
CA PHE A 92 3.01 10.16 7.58
C PHE A 92 2.97 11.31 8.58
N ILE A 93 4.12 11.69 9.15
CA ILE A 93 4.20 12.88 10.01
C ILE A 93 3.85 14.14 9.21
N LEU A 94 4.35 14.29 7.99
CA LEU A 94 4.05 15.41 7.11
C LEU A 94 2.55 15.49 6.79
N ILE A 95 1.91 14.38 6.44
CA ILE A 95 0.47 14.34 6.15
C ILE A 95 -0.35 14.65 7.41
N GLY A 96 0.09 14.15 8.57
CA GLY A 96 -0.50 14.51 9.86
C GLY A 96 -0.40 16.02 10.13
N ALA A 97 0.77 16.62 9.93
CA ALA A 97 0.97 18.05 10.10
C ALA A 97 0.13 18.89 9.11
N LEU A 98 0.08 18.49 7.83
CA LEU A 98 -0.76 19.14 6.82
C LEU A 98 -2.25 19.04 7.15
N SER A 99 -2.68 17.92 7.75
CA SER A 99 -4.04 17.76 8.28
C SER A 99 -4.33 18.81 9.36
N GLU A 100 -3.41 19.02 10.31
CA GLU A 100 -3.58 20.03 11.37
C GLU A 100 -3.50 21.47 10.85
N LEU A 101 -2.73 21.71 9.78
CA LEU A 101 -2.62 23.02 9.12
C LEU A 101 -3.85 23.39 8.28
N GLY A 102 -4.85 22.50 8.17
CA GLY A 102 -6.10 22.79 7.47
C GLY A 102 -6.10 22.42 5.98
N LEU A 103 -5.12 21.64 5.50
CA LEU A 103 -5.06 21.25 4.08
C LEU A 103 -6.28 20.42 3.68
N ILE A 104 -6.74 19.53 4.56
CA ILE A 104 -7.88 18.64 4.30
C ILE A 104 -9.17 19.45 4.15
N GLU A 105 -9.38 20.42 5.04
CA GLU A 105 -10.51 21.35 5.02
C GLU A 105 -10.46 22.22 3.77
N TRP A 106 -9.26 22.68 3.39
CA TRP A 106 -9.07 23.46 2.17
C TRP A 106 -9.41 22.66 0.92
N VAL A 107 -8.87 21.44 0.76
CA VAL A 107 -9.18 20.55 -0.37
C VAL A 107 -10.67 20.25 -0.41
N GLY A 108 -11.27 19.89 0.74
CA GLY A 108 -12.72 19.65 0.84
C GLY A 108 -13.56 20.85 0.39
N LYS A 109 -13.19 22.08 0.79
CA LYS A 109 -13.86 23.30 0.33
C LYS A 109 -13.73 23.52 -1.18
N GLN A 110 -12.54 23.31 -1.75
CA GLN A 110 -12.34 23.43 -3.20
C GLN A 110 -13.20 22.41 -3.96
N THR A 111 -13.19 21.15 -3.52
CA THR A 111 -14.02 20.10 -4.13
C THR A 111 -15.51 20.41 -3.98
N GLN A 112 -15.94 20.90 -2.82
CA GLN A 112 -17.32 21.34 -2.58
C GLN A 112 -17.74 22.45 -3.55
N MET A 113 -16.91 23.49 -3.74
CA MET A 113 -17.23 24.59 -4.66
C MET A 113 -17.45 24.10 -6.09
N ILE A 114 -16.63 23.16 -6.56
CA ILE A 114 -16.78 22.58 -7.90
C ILE A 114 -18.10 21.77 -7.98
N ILE A 115 -18.40 20.95 -6.96
CA ILE A 115 -19.63 20.14 -6.94
C ILE A 115 -20.88 21.03 -6.87
N MET A 116 -20.84 22.14 -6.13
CA MET A 116 -21.99 23.05 -6.04
C MET A 116 -22.22 23.87 -7.30
N SER A 117 -21.26 23.94 -8.22
CA SER A 117 -21.42 24.65 -9.49
C SER A 117 -22.31 23.92 -10.50
N VAL A 118 -22.69 22.66 -10.21
CA VAL A 118 -23.61 21.86 -11.04
C VAL A 118 -24.95 21.64 -10.36
N ASP A 119 -25.96 21.32 -11.18
CA ASP A 119 -27.31 20.99 -10.70
C ASP A 119 -27.29 19.80 -9.74
N LYS A 120 -28.25 19.80 -8.82
CA LYS A 120 -28.33 18.86 -7.70
C LYS A 120 -28.31 17.39 -8.14
N GLU A 121 -28.93 17.08 -9.28
CA GLU A 121 -28.97 15.73 -9.87
C GLU A 121 -27.58 15.20 -10.26
N TYR A 122 -26.66 16.07 -10.68
CA TYR A 122 -25.34 15.68 -11.19
C TYR A 122 -24.23 15.73 -10.13
N ARG A 123 -24.50 16.28 -8.94
CA ARG A 123 -23.50 16.48 -7.88
C ARG A 123 -22.77 15.19 -7.50
N LEU A 124 -23.51 14.10 -7.34
CA LEU A 124 -22.92 12.81 -6.98
C LEU A 124 -21.99 12.28 -8.07
N ALA A 125 -22.43 12.34 -9.33
CA ALA A 125 -21.63 11.89 -10.46
C ALA A 125 -20.33 12.71 -10.60
N VAL A 126 -20.43 14.03 -10.49
CA VAL A 126 -19.27 14.94 -10.52
C VAL A 126 -18.32 14.66 -9.35
N ALA A 127 -18.84 14.45 -8.14
CA ALA A 127 -18.03 14.12 -6.98
C ALA A 127 -17.26 12.80 -7.18
N ILE A 128 -17.92 11.75 -7.70
CA ILE A 128 -17.29 10.46 -8.02
C ILE A 128 -16.16 10.65 -9.03
N ILE A 129 -16.42 11.36 -10.14
CA ILE A 129 -15.44 11.61 -11.20
C ILE A 129 -14.24 12.40 -10.64
N LEU A 130 -14.48 13.46 -9.87
CA LEU A 130 -13.43 14.26 -9.25
C LEU A 130 -12.55 13.43 -8.33
N ILE A 131 -13.17 12.70 -7.39
CA ILE A 131 -12.40 11.87 -6.44
C ILE A 131 -11.61 10.79 -7.17
N LEU A 132 -12.20 10.14 -8.17
CA LEU A 132 -11.52 9.12 -8.96
C LEU A 132 -10.29 9.69 -9.67
N TRP A 133 -10.44 10.75 -10.46
CA TRP A 133 -9.34 11.33 -11.25
C TRP A 133 -8.27 11.97 -10.38
N VAL A 134 -8.65 12.74 -9.36
CA VAL A 134 -7.69 13.34 -8.44
C VAL A 134 -6.89 12.24 -7.72
N SER A 135 -7.57 11.20 -7.24
CA SER A 135 -6.88 10.09 -6.57
C SER A 135 -5.96 9.35 -7.51
N THR A 136 -6.35 9.11 -8.77
CA THR A 136 -5.49 8.49 -9.79
C THR A 136 -4.24 9.31 -10.08
N ILE A 137 -4.37 10.62 -10.27
CA ILE A 137 -3.22 11.47 -10.57
C ILE A 137 -2.29 11.55 -9.36
N VAL A 138 -2.81 11.77 -8.15
CA VAL A 138 -1.97 11.90 -6.95
C VAL A 138 -1.32 10.57 -6.58
N SER A 139 -2.04 9.45 -6.70
CA SER A 139 -1.52 8.09 -6.46
C SER A 139 -0.37 7.72 -7.39
N SER A 140 -0.29 8.33 -8.58
CA SER A 140 0.84 8.10 -9.50
C SER A 140 2.18 8.69 -9.00
N PHE A 141 2.16 9.51 -7.94
CA PHE A 141 3.35 10.10 -7.31
C PHE A 141 3.49 9.76 -5.82
N VAL A 142 2.39 9.42 -5.14
CA VAL A 142 2.33 9.21 -3.69
C VAL A 142 1.76 7.84 -3.41
N ASP A 143 2.32 7.13 -2.44
CA ASP A 143 1.82 5.81 -2.05
C ASP A 143 0.33 5.82 -1.69
N ASN A 144 -0.30 4.68 -1.94
CA ASN A 144 -1.73 4.49 -1.74
C ASN A 144 -2.15 4.62 -0.27
N ILE A 145 -1.30 4.19 0.68
CA ILE A 145 -1.60 4.27 2.13
C ILE A 145 -1.75 5.74 2.60
N PRO A 146 -0.76 6.62 2.39
CA PRO A 146 -0.88 8.02 2.78
C PRO A 146 -2.00 8.75 2.04
N LEU A 147 -2.14 8.55 0.73
CA LEU A 147 -3.21 9.16 -0.06
C LEU A 147 -4.59 8.76 0.45
N THR A 148 -4.83 7.46 0.65
CA THR A 148 -6.12 6.94 1.09
C THR A 148 -6.49 7.48 2.48
N THR A 149 -5.52 7.54 3.40
CA THR A 149 -5.73 8.08 4.74
C THR A 149 -6.17 9.55 4.70
N MET A 150 -5.55 10.36 3.84
CA MET A 150 -5.94 11.76 3.65
C MET A 150 -7.32 11.88 3.00
N MET A 151 -7.54 11.19 1.88
CA MET A 151 -8.76 11.33 1.08
C MET A 151 -10.00 10.78 1.78
N ILE A 152 -9.87 9.74 2.62
CA ILE A 152 -10.97 9.26 3.49
C ILE A 152 -11.51 10.40 4.36
N LYS A 153 -10.65 11.23 4.94
CA LYS A 153 -11.07 12.39 5.73
C LYS A 153 -11.81 13.41 4.86
N VAL A 154 -11.30 13.69 3.65
CA VAL A 154 -11.92 14.61 2.69
C VAL A 154 -13.32 14.14 2.29
N ILE A 155 -13.47 12.90 1.80
CA ILE A 155 -14.77 12.38 1.35
C ILE A 155 -15.77 12.22 2.49
N THR A 156 -15.29 11.92 3.70
CA THR A 156 -16.14 11.89 4.91
C THR A 156 -16.64 13.28 5.26
N SER A 157 -15.79 14.30 5.17
CA SER A 157 -16.18 15.70 5.37
C SER A 157 -17.22 16.16 4.35
N LEU A 158 -17.01 15.84 3.07
CA LEU A 158 -17.96 16.14 1.99
C LEU A 158 -19.31 15.44 2.17
N SER A 159 -19.32 14.16 2.55
CA SER A 159 -20.57 13.41 2.76
C SER A 159 -21.35 13.88 3.99
N LYS A 160 -20.67 14.37 5.03
CA LYS A 160 -21.34 14.96 6.22
C LYS A 160 -21.96 16.33 5.95
N ASN A 161 -21.59 17.00 4.85
CA ASN A 161 -22.18 18.27 4.49
C ASN A 161 -23.60 18.05 3.91
N HIS A 162 -24.60 18.50 4.66
CA HIS A 162 -26.01 18.33 4.31
C HIS A 162 -26.42 19.11 3.06
N GLU A 163 -25.70 20.16 2.68
CA GLU A 163 -25.98 20.94 1.46
C GLU A 163 -25.61 20.18 0.18
N LEU A 164 -24.69 19.23 0.29
CA LEU A 164 -24.20 18.43 -0.84
C LEU A 164 -25.04 17.17 -1.07
N GLU A 165 -25.67 16.63 -0.02
CA GLU A 165 -26.49 15.39 -0.07
C GLU A 165 -25.76 14.20 -0.72
N LEU A 166 -24.46 14.06 -0.46
CA LEU A 166 -23.63 13.00 -1.05
C LEU A 166 -23.60 11.75 -0.19
N SER A 167 -23.86 10.60 -0.81
CA SER A 167 -23.63 9.30 -0.18
C SER A 167 -22.12 9.01 -0.08
N LEU A 168 -21.66 8.58 1.09
CA LEU A 168 -20.26 8.26 1.34
C LEU A 168 -19.80 7.05 0.53
N GLN A 169 -20.66 6.05 0.38
CA GLN A 169 -20.27 4.74 -0.15
C GLN A 169 -19.78 4.80 -1.62
N PRO A 170 -20.45 5.52 -2.55
CA PRO A 170 -19.92 5.74 -3.89
C PRO A 170 -18.58 6.48 -3.92
N LEU A 171 -18.36 7.44 -3.01
CA LEU A 171 -17.10 8.18 -2.92
C LEU A 171 -15.95 7.28 -2.44
N VAL A 172 -16.23 6.36 -1.52
CA VAL A 172 -15.25 5.34 -1.07
C VAL A 172 -14.86 4.43 -2.22
N TYR A 173 -15.82 3.98 -3.04
CA TYR A 173 -15.50 3.19 -4.24
C TYR A 173 -14.69 4.00 -5.25
N ALA A 174 -15.04 5.26 -5.49
CA ALA A 174 -14.29 6.15 -6.37
C ALA A 174 -12.83 6.32 -5.93
N LEU A 175 -12.60 6.49 -4.62
CA LEU A 175 -11.25 6.56 -4.04
C LEU A 175 -10.50 5.24 -4.19
N ALA A 176 -11.14 4.11 -3.90
CA ALA A 176 -10.51 2.78 -4.03
C ALA A 176 -10.08 2.50 -5.47
N PHE A 177 -10.97 2.72 -6.45
CA PHE A 177 -10.63 2.59 -7.87
C PHE A 177 -9.57 3.61 -8.29
N GLY A 178 -9.71 4.87 -7.88
CA GLY A 178 -8.78 5.93 -8.24
C GLY A 178 -7.36 5.64 -7.76
N GLY A 179 -7.19 5.26 -6.49
CA GLY A 179 -5.90 4.91 -5.91
C GLY A 179 -5.30 3.63 -6.51
N CYS A 180 -6.10 2.60 -6.75
CA CYS A 180 -5.60 1.38 -7.39
C CYS A 180 -5.18 1.61 -8.86
N LEU A 181 -5.92 2.44 -9.61
CA LEU A 181 -5.56 2.78 -11.00
C LEU A 181 -4.33 3.69 -11.07
N GLY A 182 -4.17 4.63 -10.15
CA GLY A 182 -3.04 5.57 -10.11
C GLY A 182 -1.69 4.89 -9.88
N GLY A 183 -1.64 3.86 -9.03
CA GLY A 183 -0.44 3.06 -8.81
C GLY A 183 0.08 2.35 -10.07
N ASN A 184 -0.78 2.13 -11.08
CA ASN A 184 -0.38 1.56 -12.36
C ASN A 184 0.10 2.62 -13.38
N GLY A 185 0.01 3.92 -13.05
CA GLY A 185 0.25 5.02 -13.98
C GLY A 185 1.73 5.36 -14.19
N THR A 186 2.62 5.03 -13.25
CA THR A 186 4.05 5.34 -13.34
C THR A 186 4.93 4.23 -12.76
N LEU A 187 6.18 4.13 -13.23
CA LEU A 187 7.22 3.24 -12.70
C LEU A 187 7.63 3.56 -11.25
N ILE A 188 7.27 4.74 -10.73
CA ILE A 188 7.61 5.19 -9.36
C ILE A 188 6.55 4.70 -8.36
N ALA A 189 5.31 4.50 -8.81
CA ALA A 189 4.19 4.07 -7.97
C ALA A 189 3.88 2.56 -8.08
N ALA A 190 4.59 1.82 -8.96
CA ALA A 190 4.43 0.38 -9.22
C ALA A 190 5.42 -0.49 -8.42
#